data_AF-A0A1Y1P030-F1
#
_entry.id   AF-A0A1Y1P030-F1
#
_cell.length_a   1.000
_cell.length_b   1.000
_cell.length_c   1.000
_cell.angle_alpha   90.00
_cell.angle_beta   90.00
_cell.angle_gamma   90.00
#
_symmetry.space_group_name_H-M   'P 1'
#
loop_
_entity.id
_entity.type
_entity.pdbx_description
1 polymer ?
#
loop_
_entity_poly.entity_id
_entity_poly.type
_entity_poly.pdbx_seq_one_letter_code
_entity_poly.pdbx_strand_id
1 'polypeptide(L)'
;MPKYKIAHIREQGVDLIIAPLDSSFGNKSSSSQNLFISSLEMYAHRAGLAGTVVPIWLQGGQMNFIAPRPWHAFFKSISWNDVLRNINKELTINE
;
A
#
# COMPACT_ATOMS: atom_id res chain seq x y z
N MET A 1 2.42 -2.30 -18.91
CA MET A 1 1.54 -2.36 -17.72
C MET A 1 2.39 -2.56 -16.48
N PRO A 2 2.52 -1.55 -15.61
CA PRO A 2 3.20 -1.72 -14.34
C PRO A 2 2.43 -2.71 -13.46
N LYS A 3 3.17 -3.65 -12.87
CA LYS A 3 2.67 -4.60 -11.87
C LYS A 3 3.15 -4.19 -10.50
N TYR A 4 2.25 -4.18 -9.53
CA TYR A 4 2.53 -3.84 -8.14
C TYR A 4 2.33 -5.08 -7.28
N LYS A 5 3.38 -5.48 -6.57
CA LYS A 5 3.28 -6.52 -5.55
C LYS A 5 2.58 -5.93 -4.33
N ILE A 6 1.58 -6.63 -3.83
CA ILE A 6 0.77 -6.17 -2.69
C ILE A 6 0.63 -7.29 -1.66
N ALA A 7 0.49 -6.89 -0.40
CA ALA A 7 0.04 -7.77 0.67
C ALA A 7 -1.43 -7.45 0.96
N HIS A 8 -2.32 -8.41 0.69
CA HIS A 8 -3.72 -8.32 1.08
C HIS A 8 -3.92 -9.09 2.38
N ILE A 9 -4.16 -8.37 3.48
CA ILE A 9 -4.30 -8.95 4.82
C ILE A 9 -5.65 -8.58 5.42
N ARG A 10 -6.09 -9.38 6.39
CA ARG A 10 -7.26 -9.04 7.19
C ARG A 10 -6.83 -8.80 8.63
N GLU A 11 -6.89 -7.55 9.07
CA GLU A 11 -6.47 -7.12 10.39
C GLU A 11 -7.69 -6.63 11.18
N GLN A 12 -7.91 -7.17 12.38
CA GLN A 12 -9.06 -6.85 13.25
C GLN A 12 -10.43 -6.83 12.53
N GLY A 13 -10.61 -7.72 11.54
CA GLY A 13 -11.85 -7.86 10.78
C GLY A 13 -11.96 -6.96 9.55
N VAL A 14 -10.99 -6.08 9.28
CA VAL A 14 -10.94 -5.17 8.13
C VAL A 14 -9.88 -5.62 7.14
N ASP A 15 -10.21 -5.61 5.86
CA ASP A 15 -9.26 -5.90 4.79
C ASP A 15 -8.36 -4.68 4.51
N LEU A 16 -7.06 -4.94 4.44
CA LEU A 16 -6.02 -3.96 4.12
C LEU A 16 -5.22 -4.43 2.92
N ILE A 17 -4.97 -3.51 2.00
CA ILE A 17 -4.15 -3.73 0.81
C ILE A 17 -2.88 -2.91 0.97
N ILE A 18 -1.82 -3.54 1.45
CA ILE A 18 -0.54 -2.90 1.69
C ILE A 18 0.27 -2.93 0.39
N ALA A 19 0.63 -1.76 -0.10
CA ALA A 19 1.37 -1.60 -1.35
C ALA A 19 2.79 -1.08 -1.07
N PRO A 20 3.82 -1.95 -1.06
CA PRO A 20 5.21 -1.51 -1.03
C PRO A 20 5.59 -0.81 -2.34
N LEU A 21 5.98 0.46 -2.21
CA LEU A 21 6.39 1.34 -3.30
C LEU A 21 7.84 1.77 -3.12
N ASP A 22 8.42 2.24 -4.22
CA ASP A 22 9.75 2.83 -4.22
C ASP A 22 9.78 4.20 -3.51
N SER A 23 10.95 4.59 -3.01
CA SER A 23 11.21 5.88 -2.37
C SER A 23 10.79 7.10 -3.22
N SER A 24 10.81 6.97 -4.56
CA SER A 24 10.32 7.99 -5.49
C SER A 24 8.84 8.34 -5.30
N PHE A 25 8.01 7.43 -4.75
CA PHE A 25 6.64 7.74 -4.35
C PHE A 25 6.59 8.75 -3.21
N GLY A 26 7.43 8.55 -2.19
CA GLY A 26 7.54 9.46 -1.04
C GLY A 26 7.97 10.88 -1.43
N ASN A 27 8.72 11.02 -2.54
CA ASN A 27 9.17 12.30 -3.06
C ASN A 27 8.12 13.04 -3.92
N LYS A 28 6.96 12.43 -4.20
CA LYS A 28 5.86 13.07 -4.94
C LYS A 28 5.14 14.09 -4.06
N SER A 29 4.47 15.06 -4.70
CA SER A 29 3.55 15.95 -3.99
C SER A 29 2.39 15.16 -3.38
N SER A 30 1.78 15.69 -2.31
CA SER A 30 0.61 15.05 -1.68
C SER A 30 -0.53 14.83 -2.67
N SER A 31 -0.76 15.76 -3.60
CA SER A 31 -1.77 15.61 -4.65
C SER A 31 -1.46 14.44 -5.58
N SER A 32 -0.20 14.29 -6.01
CA SER A 32 0.22 13.17 -6.85
C SER A 32 0.18 11.83 -6.12
N GLN A 33 0.52 11.81 -4.83
CA GLN A 33 0.39 10.61 -3.99
C GLN A 33 -1.08 10.19 -3.89
N ASN A 34 -1.97 11.13 -3.60
CA ASN A 34 -3.41 10.86 -3.49
C ASN A 34 -4.00 10.33 -4.80
N LEU A 35 -3.65 10.95 -5.94
CA LEU A 35 -4.09 10.46 -7.25
C LEU A 35 -3.63 9.03 -7.52
N PHE A 36 -2.37 8.72 -7.20
CA PHE A 36 -1.83 7.37 -7.34
C PHE A 36 -2.55 6.36 -6.44
N ILE A 37 -2.82 6.72 -5.18
CA ILE A 37 -3.57 5.89 -4.23
C ILE A 37 -4.99 5.63 -4.77
N SER A 38 -5.71 6.67 -5.21
CA SER A 38 -7.05 6.53 -5.80
C SER A 38 -7.06 5.62 -7.01
N SER A 39 -6.06 5.73 -7.89
CA SER A 39 -5.92 4.81 -9.02
C SER A 39 -5.70 3.38 -8.53
N LEU A 40 -4.74 3.17 -7.63
CA LEU A 40 -4.41 1.83 -7.11
C LEU A 40 -5.63 1.17 -6.43
N GLU A 41 -6.40 1.93 -5.67
CA GLU A 41 -7.65 1.48 -5.03
C GLU A 41 -8.72 1.11 -6.07
N MET A 42 -8.90 1.93 -7.10
CA MET A 42 -9.81 1.60 -8.21
C MET A 42 -9.44 0.27 -8.89
N TYR A 43 -8.16 0.04 -9.20
CA TYR A 43 -7.74 -1.23 -9.82
C TYR A 43 -7.85 -2.40 -8.85
N ALA A 44 -7.55 -2.21 -7.57
CA ALA A 44 -7.71 -3.23 -6.55
C ALA A 44 -9.17 -3.71 -6.48
N HIS A 45 -10.13 -2.79 -6.45
CA HIS A 45 -11.54 -3.12 -6.47
C HIS A 45 -11.98 -3.82 -7.77
N ARG A 46 -11.48 -3.38 -8.94
CA ARG A 46 -11.72 -4.06 -10.23
C ARG A 46 -11.17 -5.49 -10.25
N ALA A 47 -10.09 -5.74 -9.51
CA ALA A 47 -9.51 -7.06 -9.33
C ALA A 47 -10.22 -7.91 -8.24
N GLY A 48 -11.33 -7.42 -7.68
CA GLY A 48 -12.10 -8.12 -6.64
C GLY A 48 -11.44 -8.08 -5.25
N LEU A 49 -10.48 -7.18 -5.04
CA LEU A 49 -9.86 -6.98 -3.74
C LEU A 49 -10.68 -5.96 -2.95
N ALA A 50 -11.13 -6.39 -1.76
CA ALA A 50 -11.78 -5.52 -0.81
C ALA A 50 -10.74 -4.89 0.12
N GLY A 51 -11.08 -3.76 0.73
CA GLY A 51 -10.24 -3.13 1.74
C GLY A 51 -9.59 -1.84 1.31
N THR A 52 -8.87 -1.22 2.25
CA THR A 52 -8.23 0.07 2.06
C THR A 52 -6.81 -0.08 1.56
N VAL A 53 -6.45 0.67 0.52
CA VAL A 53 -5.08 0.73 0.01
C VAL A 53 -4.21 1.58 0.93
N VAL A 54 -3.11 1.00 1.41
CA VAL A 54 -2.11 1.66 2.24
C VAL A 54 -0.74 1.56 1.55
N PRO A 55 -0.26 2.63 0.88
CA PRO A 55 1.09 2.63 0.36
C PRO A 55 2.10 2.71 1.51
N ILE A 56 3.20 1.97 1.36
CA ILE A 56 4.37 2.06 2.21
C ILE A 56 5.62 2.24 1.35
N TRP A 57 6.64 2.93 1.86
CA TRP A 57 7.91 3.10 1.16
C TRP A 57 9.06 3.28 2.16
N LEU A 58 10.30 3.09 1.71
CA LEU A 58 11.48 3.42 2.50
C LEU A 58 11.98 4.83 2.17
N GLN A 59 12.30 5.60 3.20
CA GLN A 59 12.98 6.89 3.08
C GLN A 59 14.03 6.99 4.19
N GLY A 60 15.31 7.14 3.81
CA GLY A 60 16.41 7.17 4.78
C GLY A 60 16.50 5.92 5.67
N GLY A 61 16.09 4.76 5.16
CA GLY A 61 16.04 3.49 5.91
C GLY A 61 14.84 3.33 6.85
N GLN A 62 13.95 4.32 6.94
CA GLN A 62 12.72 4.24 7.72
C GLN A 62 11.52 3.94 6.82
N MET A 63 10.64 3.06 7.31
CA MET A 63 9.38 2.75 6.65
C MET A 63 8.37 3.86 6.91
N ASN A 64 7.87 4.46 5.84
CA ASN A 64 6.83 5.47 5.83
C ASN A 64 5.55 4.89 5.22
N PHE A 65 4.41 5.48 5.56
CA PHE A 65 3.11 4.99 5.11
C PHE A 65 2.07 6.12 5.03
N ILE A 66 1.04 5.92 4.19
CA ILE A 66 -0.19 6.74 4.20
C ILE A 66 -1.34 5.82 4.54
N ALA A 67 -1.82 5.88 5.78
CA ALA A 67 -2.88 5.00 6.28
C ALA A 67 -3.96 5.81 7.03
N PRO A 68 -5.20 5.30 7.10
CA PRO A 68 -6.21 5.83 8.02
C PRO A 68 -5.70 5.80 9.47
N ARG A 69 -6.09 6.83 10.25
CA ARG A 69 -5.62 7.01 11.64
C ARG A 69 -5.73 5.77 12.54
N PRO A 70 -6.81 4.96 12.49
CA PRO A 70 -6.93 3.76 13.33
C PRO A 70 -5.79 2.75 13.12
N TRP A 71 -5.20 2.70 11.93
CA TRP A 71 -4.17 1.73 11.57
C TRP A 71 -2.74 2.20 11.84
N HIS A 72 -2.54 3.44 12.31
CA HIS A 72 -1.20 3.98 12.54
C HIS A 72 -0.41 3.16 13.56
N ALA A 73 -1.05 2.63 14.60
CA ALA A 73 -0.38 1.78 15.60
C ALA A 73 0.12 0.46 14.97
N PHE A 74 -0.71 -0.17 14.14
CA PHE A 74 -0.36 -1.38 13.42
C PHE A 74 0.85 -1.14 12.49
N PHE A 75 0.80 -0.13 11.63
CA PHE A 75 1.90 0.17 10.69
C PHE A 75 3.19 0.64 11.38
N LYS A 76 3.12 1.14 12.60
CA LYS A 76 4.30 1.43 13.44
C LYS A 76 4.89 0.18 14.10
N SER A 77 4.11 -0.89 14.25
CA SER A 77 4.54 -2.13 14.91
C SER A 77 5.21 -3.14 13.95
N ILE A 78 4.95 -3.02 12.64
CA ILE A 78 5.50 -3.92 11.62
C ILE A 78 6.71 -3.31 10.92
N SER A 79 7.59 -4.16 10.39
CA SER A 79 8.74 -3.75 9.59
C SER A 79 8.50 -3.93 8.09
N TRP A 80 9.36 -3.32 7.28
CA TRP A 80 9.39 -3.54 5.83
C TRP A 80 9.49 -5.03 5.46
N ASN A 81 10.34 -5.78 6.17
CA ASN A 81 10.50 -7.21 5.93
C ASN A 81 9.26 -8.02 6.26
N ASP A 82 8.49 -7.62 7.27
CA ASP A 82 7.21 -8.28 7.60
C ASP A 82 6.23 -8.12 6.44
N VAL A 83 6.19 -6.93 5.81
CA VAL A 83 5.32 -6.71 4.64
C VAL A 83 5.79 -7.53 3.45
N LEU A 84 7.10 -7.55 3.15
CA LEU A 84 7.63 -8.34 2.04
C LEU A 84 7.32 -9.83 2.16
N ARG A 85 7.34 -10.37 3.39
CA ARG A 85 6.99 -11.77 3.67
C ARG A 85 5.50 -12.07 3.49
N ASN A 86 4.64 -11.06 3.59
CA ASN A 86 3.19 -11.18 3.46
C ASN A 86 2.66 -10.80 2.06
N ILE A 87 3.54 -10.46 1.12
CA ILE A 87 3.14 -10.25 -0.29
C ILE A 87 2.50 -11.54 -0.81
N ASN A 88 1.25 -11.43 -1.24
CA ASN A 88 0.44 -12.58 -1.64
C ASN A 88 -0.35 -12.37 -2.94
N LYS A 89 -0.27 -11.17 -3.54
CA LYS A 89 -0.95 -10.82 -4.80
C LYS A 89 -0.12 -9.85 -5.64
N GLU A 90 -0.45 -9.77 -6.92
CA GLU A 90 0.04 -8.76 -7.85
C GLU A 90 -1.15 -8.00 -8.44
N LEU A 91 -1.06 -6.68 -8.46
CA LEU A 91 -2.06 -5.79 -9.05
C LEU A 91 -1.49 -5.17 -10.33
N THR A 92 -2.26 -5.25 -11.43
CA THR A 92 -1.87 -4.67 -12.70
C THR A 92 -2.66 -3.38 -12.93
N ILE A 93 -1.95 -2.28 -13.17
CA ILE A 93 -2.57 -1.01 -13.58
C ILE A 93 -2.52 -0.94 -15.11
N ASN A 94 -3.69 -0.78 -15.72
CA ASN A 94 -3.86 -0.60 -17.16
C ASN A 94 -4.19 0.86 -17.41
N GLU A 95 -3.26 1.65 -17.95
CA GLU A 95 -3.50 3.05 -18.33
C GLU A 95 -4.65 3.20 -19.33
#